data_AF-A0A955ITT4-F1
#
_entry.id   AF-A0A955ITT4-F1
#
_cell.length_a   1.000
_cell.length_b   1.000
_cell.length_c   1.000
_cell.angle_alpha   90.00
_cell.angle_beta   90.00
_cell.angle_gamma   90.00
#
_symmetry.space_group_name_H-M   'P 1'
#
loop_
_entity.id
_entity.type
_entity.pdbx_description
1 polymer ?
#
loop_
_entity_poly.entity_id
_entity_poly.type
_entity_poly.pdbx_seq_one_letter_code
_entity_poly.pdbx_strand_id
1 'polypeptide(L)'
;MQVEEAVESNARWCDLMCGVHGSAGVFHDTAWVHPGEVPPFHSNIIMRRHDEIAAAAHIASVRRLGPWSIKDSFGRLDLGPAGFDVLFEANWIGARRRACRPSGIRWTAIKSDRDLAMWECCWAS
;
A
#
# COMPACT_ATOMS: atom_id res chain seq x y z
N MET A 1 7.12 0.50 18.38
CA MET A 1 6.83 0.07 17.01
C MET A 1 7.70 0.93 16.14
N GLN A 2 8.56 0.29 15.37
CA GLN A 2 9.49 1.00 14.50
C GLN A 2 8.74 1.39 13.23
N VAL A 3 9.03 2.56 12.65
CA VAL A 3 8.32 3.04 11.43
C VAL A 3 8.43 2.00 10.32
N GLU A 4 9.57 1.33 10.24
CA GLU A 4 9.90 0.23 9.34
C GLU A 4 8.89 -0.92 9.42
N GLU A 5 8.36 -1.24 10.59
CA GLU A 5 7.33 -2.28 10.76
C GLU A 5 6.00 -1.86 10.12
N ALA A 6 5.62 -0.59 10.27
CA ALA A 6 4.40 -0.05 9.66
C ALA A 6 4.55 0.05 8.12
N VAL A 7 5.72 0.46 7.66
CA VAL A 7 6.10 0.49 6.24
C VAL A 7 6.03 -0.90 5.62
N GLU A 8 6.60 -1.91 6.28
CA GLU A 8 6.57 -3.29 5.82
C GLU A 8 5.14 -3.84 5.80
N SER A 9 4.37 -3.59 6.85
CA SER A 9 2.96 -3.98 6.92
C SER A 9 2.14 -3.38 5.78
N ASN A 10 2.38 -2.10 5.46
CA ASN A 10 1.71 -1.42 4.35
C ASN A 10 2.13 -2.02 2.99
N ALA A 11 3.42 -2.26 2.76
CA ALA A 11 3.89 -2.82 1.50
C ALA A 11 3.29 -4.21 1.24
N ARG A 12 3.22 -5.06 2.27
CA ARG A 12 2.56 -6.39 2.19
C ARG A 12 1.06 -6.30 1.95
N TRP A 13 0.41 -5.29 2.52
CA TRP A 13 -1.01 -5.05 2.24
C TRP A 13 -1.22 -4.65 0.78
N CYS A 14 -0.42 -3.72 0.25
CA CYS A 14 -0.48 -3.33 -1.16
C CYS A 14 -0.21 -4.53 -2.09
N ASP A 15 0.77 -5.36 -1.76
CA ASP A 15 1.09 -6.58 -2.52
C ASP A 15 -0.07 -7.57 -2.56
N LEU A 16 -0.67 -7.85 -1.40
CA LEU A 16 -1.82 -8.74 -1.29
C LEU A 16 -3.01 -8.21 -2.11
N MET A 17 -3.31 -6.91 -1.98
CA MET A 17 -4.40 -6.28 -2.73
C MET A 17 -4.16 -6.34 -4.24
N CYS A 18 -2.96 -6.04 -4.71
CA CYS A 18 -2.65 -6.18 -6.14
C CYS A 18 -2.75 -7.65 -6.59
N GLY A 19 -2.25 -8.58 -5.79
CA GLY A 19 -2.32 -10.02 -6.06
C GLY A 19 -3.76 -10.54 -6.21
N VAL A 20 -4.67 -10.12 -5.34
CA VAL A 20 -6.11 -10.46 -5.43
C VAL A 20 -6.75 -9.87 -6.69
N HIS A 21 -6.24 -8.74 -7.19
CA HIS A 21 -6.74 -8.04 -8.37
C HIS A 21 -6.00 -8.38 -9.68
N GLY A 22 -5.11 -9.38 -9.67
CA GLY A 22 -4.58 -10.00 -10.89
C GLY A 22 -3.07 -10.22 -10.90
N SER A 23 -2.29 -9.34 -10.26
CA SER A 23 -0.83 -9.50 -10.17
C SER A 23 -0.25 -8.87 -8.93
N ALA A 24 0.62 -9.61 -8.24
CA ALA A 24 1.42 -9.08 -7.14
C ALA A 24 2.51 -8.13 -7.67
N GLY A 25 3.06 -7.31 -6.77
CA GLY A 25 4.24 -6.51 -7.08
C GLY A 25 5.52 -7.28 -6.82
N VAL A 26 6.65 -6.57 -6.89
CA VAL A 26 7.98 -7.12 -6.65
C VAL A 26 8.62 -6.39 -5.48
N PHE A 27 9.05 -7.16 -4.48
CA PHE A 27 9.86 -6.64 -3.39
C PHE A 27 11.31 -6.50 -3.83
N HIS A 28 11.79 -5.27 -3.81
CA HIS A 28 13.20 -4.94 -3.86
C HIS A 28 13.70 -4.60 -2.47
N ASP A 29 15.01 -4.44 -2.37
CA ASP A 29 15.67 -3.96 -1.17
C ASP A 29 15.06 -2.64 -0.70
N THR A 30 15.02 -1.62 -1.55
CA THR A 30 14.63 -0.25 -1.19
C THR A 30 13.14 0.05 -1.35
N ALA A 31 12.39 -0.77 -2.08
CA ALA A 31 11.00 -0.49 -2.43
C ALA A 31 10.21 -1.78 -2.66
N TRP A 32 8.89 -1.65 -2.64
CA TRP A 32 8.00 -2.58 -3.34
C TRP A 32 7.46 -1.87 -4.59
N VAL A 33 7.43 -2.55 -5.72
CA VAL A 33 7.11 -1.97 -7.04
C VAL A 33 6.11 -2.84 -7.80
N HIS A 34 5.05 -2.22 -8.31
CA HIS A 34 4.10 -2.82 -9.25
C HIS A 34 4.19 -2.09 -10.60
N PRO A 35 4.61 -2.77 -11.69
CA PRO A 35 4.89 -2.12 -12.97
C PRO A 35 3.65 -1.82 -13.82
N GLY A 36 2.49 -2.37 -13.46
CA GLY A 36 1.21 -2.20 -14.17
C GLY A 36 0.16 -1.44 -13.36
N GLU A 37 -1.10 -1.53 -13.79
CA GLU A 37 -2.23 -0.93 -13.08
C GLU A 37 -2.40 -1.52 -11.67
N VAL A 38 -2.77 -0.68 -10.70
CA VAL A 38 -3.02 -1.07 -9.31
C VAL A 38 -4.46 -0.73 -8.92
N PRO A 39 -5.06 -1.41 -7.92
CA PRO A 39 -6.41 -1.08 -7.47
C PRO A 39 -6.53 0.38 -6.99
N PRO A 40 -7.75 0.96 -7.00
CA PRO A 40 -7.98 2.31 -6.48
C PRO A 40 -7.37 2.52 -5.09
N PHE A 41 -6.84 3.72 -4.83
CA PHE A 41 -6.20 4.12 -3.57
C PHE A 41 -4.90 3.38 -3.21
N HIS A 42 -4.30 2.66 -4.16
CA HIS A 42 -2.99 2.04 -4.00
C HIS A 42 -1.95 2.73 -4.89
N SER A 43 -0.69 2.76 -4.43
CA SER A 43 0.43 3.31 -5.18
C SER A 43 1.20 2.22 -5.90
N ASN A 44 1.83 2.55 -7.02
CA ASN A 44 2.64 1.62 -7.81
C ASN A 44 4.00 1.37 -7.15
N ILE A 45 4.53 2.37 -6.43
CA ILE A 45 5.79 2.24 -5.70
C ILE A 45 5.54 2.58 -4.23
N ILE A 46 5.98 1.71 -3.34
CA ILE A 46 6.10 2.00 -1.91
C ILE A 46 7.59 2.04 -1.59
N MET A 47 8.13 3.24 -1.37
CA MET A 47 9.53 3.37 -0.94
C MET A 47 9.63 2.91 0.50
N ARG A 48 10.50 1.92 0.74
CA ARG A 48 10.71 1.27 2.05
C ARG A 48 11.98 1.75 2.74
N ARG A 49 12.80 2.52 2.03
CA ARG A 49 13.96 3.27 2.55
C ARG A 49 14.07 4.60 1.81
N HIS A 50 14.68 5.59 2.46
CA HIS A 50 15.10 6.81 1.78
C HIS A 50 16.35 6.54 0.93
N ASP A 51 16.19 6.57 -0.39
CA ASP A 51 17.25 6.36 -1.37
C ASP A 51 16.82 7.00 -2.71
N GLU A 52 17.40 8.16 -3.03
CA GLU A 52 17.08 8.93 -4.24
C GLU A 52 17.48 8.19 -5.53
N ILE A 53 18.61 7.48 -5.50
CA ILE A 53 19.11 6.77 -6.68
C ILE A 53 18.19 5.59 -6.99
N ALA A 54 17.81 4.84 -5.95
CA ALA A 54 16.87 3.74 -6.12
C ALA A 54 15.48 4.24 -6.52
N ALA A 55 15.01 5.37 -5.96
CA ALA A 55 13.74 5.96 -6.36
C ALA A 55 13.73 6.28 -7.87
N ALA A 56 14.77 6.95 -8.38
CA ALA A 56 14.91 7.23 -9.81
C ALA A 56 14.92 5.96 -10.68
N ALA A 57 15.63 4.92 -10.24
CA ALA A 57 15.67 3.64 -10.96
C ALA A 57 14.30 2.94 -11.01
N HIS A 58 13.56 2.94 -9.90
CA HIS A 58 12.21 2.35 -9.85
C HIS A 58 11.19 3.18 -10.64
N ILE A 59 11.34 4.51 -10.66
CA ILE A 59 10.49 5.38 -11.49
C ILE A 59 10.64 5.06 -12.97
N ALA A 60 11.86 4.73 -13.41
CA ALA A 60 12.13 4.34 -14.78
C ALA A 60 11.61 2.92 -15.13
N SER A 61 11.36 2.05 -14.15
CA SER A 61 10.94 0.67 -14.38
C SER A 61 9.42 0.48 -14.53
N VAL A 62 8.61 1.42 -14.03
CA VAL A 62 7.14 1.34 -14.09
C VAL A 62 6.64 1.70 -15.50
N ARG A 63 5.80 0.84 -16.07
CA ARG A 63 5.18 1.07 -17.38
C ARG A 63 4.05 2.08 -17.25
N ARG A 64 4.18 3.23 -17.92
CA ARG A 64 3.19 4.32 -17.88
C ARG A 64 2.02 4.03 -18.84
N LEU A 65 1.00 3.32 -18.35
CA LEU A 65 -0.26 3.12 -19.08
C LEU A 65 -1.38 4.09 -18.63
N GLY A 66 -1.14 4.86 -17.57
CA GLY A 66 -2.08 5.83 -17.01
C GLY A 66 -1.47 6.61 -15.83
N PRO A 67 -2.30 7.38 -15.09
CA PRO A 67 -1.89 8.01 -13.83
C PRO A 67 -1.39 6.96 -12.85
N TRP A 68 -0.31 7.27 -12.14
CA TRP A 68 0.31 6.38 -11.17
C TRP A 68 0.93 7.21 -10.06
N SER A 69 1.19 6.58 -8.92
CA SER A 69 1.69 7.28 -7.73
C SER A 69 2.79 6.52 -7.01
N ILE A 70 3.54 7.25 -6.18
CA ILE A 70 4.58 6.77 -5.30
C ILE A 70 4.19 7.14 -3.88
N LYS A 71 4.26 6.18 -2.97
CA LYS A 71 4.25 6.44 -1.54
C LYS A 71 5.69 6.50 -1.06
N ASP A 72 6.18 7.71 -0.80
CA ASP A 72 7.37 7.90 0.02
C ASP A 72 7.02 7.69 1.49
N SER A 73 7.40 6.54 2.03
CA SER A 73 7.06 6.17 3.40
C SER A 73 7.71 7.06 4.47
N PHE A 74 8.74 7.83 4.11
CA PHE A 74 9.48 8.68 5.06
C PHE A 74 9.27 10.18 4.78
N GLY A 75 8.67 10.54 3.64
CA GLY A 75 8.39 11.94 3.27
C GLY A 75 9.66 12.78 3.13
N ARG A 76 10.71 12.23 2.53
CA ARG A 76 12.05 12.83 2.41
C ARG A 76 12.57 12.94 0.98
N LEU A 77 11.92 12.29 0.01
CA LEU A 77 12.36 12.29 -1.38
C LEU A 77 11.96 13.58 -2.09
N ASP A 78 12.88 14.15 -2.87
CA ASP A 78 12.56 15.23 -3.81
C ASP A 78 12.18 14.65 -5.19
N LEU A 79 10.88 14.40 -5.37
CA LEU A 79 10.34 13.81 -6.61
C LEU A 79 9.88 14.87 -7.63
N GLY A 80 9.96 16.16 -7.30
CA GLY A 80 9.60 17.26 -8.19
C GLY A 80 10.36 17.22 -9.54
N PRO A 81 11.68 17.00 -9.55
CA PRO A 81 12.46 16.85 -10.79
C PRO A 81 12.01 15.69 -11.69
N ALA A 82 11.36 14.66 -11.12
CA ALA A 82 10.78 13.55 -11.88
C ALA A 82 9.34 13.82 -12.35
N GLY A 83 8.79 15.01 -12.07
CA GLY A 83 7.46 15.44 -12.50
C GLY A 83 6.33 14.98 -11.57
N PHE A 84 6.62 14.68 -10.30
CA PHE A 84 5.60 14.34 -9.31
C PHE A 84 5.16 15.55 -8.50
N ASP A 85 3.85 15.63 -8.27
CA ASP A 85 3.25 16.51 -7.29
C ASP A 85 2.86 15.72 -6.03
N VAL A 86 2.93 16.38 -4.87
CA VAL A 86 2.48 15.79 -3.61
C VAL A 86 0.96 15.74 -3.60
N LEU A 87 0.39 14.52 -3.57
CA LEU A 87 -1.06 14.33 -3.45
C LEU A 87 -1.55 14.66 -2.03
N PHE A 88 -0.85 14.16 -1.01
CA PHE A 88 -1.11 14.44 0.41
C PHE A 88 0.05 13.92 1.28
N GLU A 89 0.10 14.42 2.52
CA GLU A 89 1.00 13.93 3.57
C GLU A 89 0.22 13.12 4.61
N ALA A 90 0.87 12.17 5.29
CA ALA A 90 0.24 11.32 6.28
C ALA A 90 1.22 10.89 7.37
N ASN A 91 0.66 10.42 8.51
CA ASN A 91 1.43 9.90 9.62
C ASN A 91 1.19 8.38 9.78
N TRP A 92 2.24 7.66 10.17
CA TRP A 92 2.12 6.24 10.47
C TRP A 92 1.35 6.01 11.76
N ILE A 93 0.34 5.14 11.66
CA ILE A 93 -0.38 4.62 12.80
C ILE A 93 0.18 3.25 13.11
N GLY A 94 0.31 2.94 14.39
CA GLY A 94 0.23 1.55 14.76
C GLY A 94 0.25 1.29 16.24
N ALA A 95 -0.01 0.03 16.54
CA ALA A 95 -0.31 -0.42 17.89
C ALA A 95 0.85 -1.27 18.41
N ARG A 96 1.20 -1.05 19.68
CA ARG A 96 1.98 -2.07 20.41
C ARG A 96 1.13 -3.33 20.46
N ARG A 97 1.70 -4.48 20.09
CA ARG A 97 1.08 -5.79 20.33
C ARG A 97 0.74 -5.90 21.81
N ARG A 98 -0.53 -5.72 22.16
CA ARG A 98 -1.07 -6.05 23.48
C ARG A 98 -1.33 -7.55 23.47
N ALA A 99 -1.19 -8.20 24.63
CA ALA A 99 -1.66 -9.57 24.79
C ALA A 99 -3.13 -9.62 24.32
N CYS A 100 -3.42 -10.44 23.31
CA CYS A 100 -4.77 -10.63 22.82
C CYS A 100 -5.63 -11.14 23.97
N ARG A 101 -6.52 -10.28 24.48
CA ARG A 101 -7.64 -10.73 25.30
C ARG A 101 -8.80 -11.04 24.35
N PRO A 102 -9.48 -12.19 24.49
CA PRO A 102 -10.68 -12.47 23.72
C PRO A 102 -11.67 -11.33 23.91
N SER A 103 -12.06 -10.66 22.82
CA SER A 103 -12.93 -9.48 22.87
C SER A 103 -14.40 -9.83 23.07
N GLY A 104 -14.74 -11.13 23.18
CA GLY A 104 -16.13 -11.62 23.15
C GLY A 104 -16.81 -11.45 21.78
N ILE A 105 -16.19 -10.74 20.84
CA ILE A 105 -16.68 -10.52 19.48
C ILE A 105 -16.50 -11.80 18.68
N ARG A 106 -17.60 -12.27 18.08
CA ARG A 106 -17.59 -13.38 17.12
C ARG A 106 -17.58 -12.83 15.71
N TRP A 107 -16.48 -13.08 15.00
CA TRP A 107 -16.37 -12.81 13.57
C TRP A 107 -16.89 -14.00 12.79
N THR A 108 -17.57 -13.75 11.67
CA THR A 108 -17.97 -14.80 10.73
C THR A 108 -17.53 -14.37 9.34
N ALA A 109 -16.85 -15.27 8.63
CA ALA A 109 -16.46 -15.01 7.25
C ALA A 109 -17.71 -14.96 6.36
N ILE A 110 -17.82 -13.91 5.56
CA ILE A 110 -18.78 -13.85 4.46
C ILE A 110 -18.31 -14.83 3.38
N LYS A 111 -19.21 -15.71 2.93
CA LYS A 111 -18.89 -16.82 2.01
C LYS A 111 -19.74 -16.82 0.73
N SER A 112 -20.61 -15.84 0.56
CA SER A 112 -21.48 -15.73 -0.61
C SER A 112 -21.56 -14.30 -1.11
N ASP A 113 -21.72 -14.14 -2.42
CA ASP A 113 -21.86 -12.83 -3.06
C ASP A 113 -23.07 -12.06 -2.52
N ARG A 114 -24.15 -12.79 -2.18
CA ARG A 114 -25.35 -12.22 -1.55
C ARG A 114 -25.03 -11.59 -0.20
N ASP A 115 -24.32 -12.32 0.65
CA ASP A 115 -23.98 -11.84 2.00
C ASP A 115 -22.99 -10.68 1.93
N LEU A 116 -22.09 -10.69 0.94
CA LEU A 116 -21.20 -9.57 0.66
C LEU A 116 -21.97 -8.32 0.24
N ALA A 117 -22.89 -8.45 -0.73
CA ALA A 117 -23.70 -7.33 -1.19
C ALA A 117 -24.56 -6.72 -0.07
N MET A 118 -25.11 -7.56 0.83
CA MET A 118 -25.84 -7.07 2.00
C MET A 118 -24.93 -6.29 2.96
N TRP A 119 -23.71 -6.77 3.17
CA TRP A 119 -22.72 -6.07 4.01
C TRP A 119 -22.33 -4.73 3.38
N GLU A 120 -22.01 -4.69 2.09
CA GLU A 120 -21.66 -3.47 1.37
C GLU A 120 -22.79 -2.43 1.44
N CYS A 121 -24.05 -2.83 1.24
CA CYS A 121 -25.18 -1.90 1.35
C CYS A 121 -25.32 -1.28 2.75
N CYS A 122 -24.87 -1.97 3.80
CA CYS A 122 -24.93 -1.46 5.17
C CYS A 122 -23.74 -0.56 5.54
N TRP A 123 -22.58 -0.71 4.86
CA TRP A 123 -21.30 -0.18 5.35
C TRP A 123 -20.42 0.52 4.30
N ALA A 124 -20.77 0.50 3.01
CA ALA A 124 -19.96 1.08 1.93
C ALA A 124 -20.23 2.59 1.69
N SER A 125 -20.91 3.26 2.61
CA SER A 125 -21.20 4.71 2.56
C SER A 125 -20.03 5.57 3.04
#